data_AF-A0A6J8ACN8-F1
#
_entry.id   AF-A0A6J8ACN8-F1
#
_cell.length_a   1.000
_cell.length_b   1.000
_cell.length_c   1.000
_cell.angle_alpha   90.00
_cell.angle_beta   90.00
_cell.angle_gamma   90.00
#
_symmetry.space_group_name_H-M   'P 1'
#
loop_
_entity.id
_entity.type
_entity.pdbx_description
1 polymer ?
#
loop_
_entity_poly.entity_id
_entity_poly.type
_entity_poly.pdbx_seq_one_letter_code
_entity_poly.pdbx_strand_id
1 'polypeptide(L)'
;MSTSSNTTDLTANHENIQANDDLFADEIEDQYNINNINLTQSITDSQFNDDDMYRIIQTKFGQLDRYNFKSELLQNTDTDDLKPIRSSLFELTKKKEHVLLESRLIERTHRENGPSIDEKISDDIYTLFNFLEGNLTSNELEPLISRGRRNTNAHFDTGKNSVHEVLNKMTNRETSTQGNSYILATLLEIKQSFNENLKTLNDKIETITEKFECEIKRLVNVVHDKDRQIYSLKTELYDEKEKVTRLRSEIKLQSQDLKDQED
;
A
#
# COMPACT_ATOMS: atom_id res chain seq x y z
N MET A 1 -17.84 61.83 -53.04
CA MET A 1 -16.60 61.09 -52.77
C MET A 1 -17.01 59.62 -52.73
N SER A 2 -17.06 58.84 -53.81
CA SER A 2 -16.19 58.66 -54.98
C SER A 2 -14.75 58.31 -54.60
N THR A 3 -14.48 57.02 -54.39
CA THR A 3 -13.48 56.17 -55.08
C THR A 3 -13.50 54.80 -54.41
N SER A 4 -13.99 53.73 -55.06
CA SER A 4 -13.30 52.86 -56.05
C SER A 4 -12.17 52.04 -55.41
N SER A 5 -12.34 50.72 -55.29
CA SER A 5 -11.70 49.70 -56.16
C SER A 5 -10.38 49.19 -55.55
N ASN A 6 -9.88 47.97 -55.68
CA ASN A 6 -10.22 46.76 -56.45
C ASN A 6 -9.29 45.65 -55.88
N THR A 7 -9.81 44.46 -55.59
CA THR A 7 -9.53 43.17 -56.28
C THR A 7 -8.09 42.88 -56.71
N THR A 8 -7.54 41.76 -56.24
CA THR A 8 -6.81 40.71 -57.01
C THR A 8 -6.27 39.68 -56.01
N ASP A 9 -5.92 38.46 -56.37
CA ASP A 9 -6.59 37.39 -57.12
C ASP A 9 -5.71 36.14 -56.90
N LEU A 10 -6.31 34.96 -57.04
CA LEU A 10 -5.73 33.73 -57.63
C LEU A 10 -4.37 33.21 -57.09
N THR A 11 -4.38 32.15 -56.28
CA THR A 11 -4.26 30.73 -56.71
C THR A 11 -3.07 30.41 -57.63
N ALA A 12 -2.10 29.68 -57.09
CA ALA A 12 -1.28 28.68 -57.81
C ALA A 12 -0.62 27.79 -56.74
N ASN A 13 -1.07 26.54 -56.61
CA ASN A 13 -0.46 25.35 -57.23
C ASN A 13 0.96 25.07 -56.74
N HIS A 14 1.14 24.05 -55.89
CA HIS A 14 1.66 22.78 -56.40
C HIS A 14 1.48 21.62 -55.41
N GLU A 15 0.92 20.55 -55.95
CA GLU A 15 0.84 19.20 -55.42
C GLU A 15 2.23 18.55 -55.29
N ASN A 16 2.42 17.81 -54.20
CA ASN A 16 2.84 16.41 -54.16
C ASN A 16 4.27 16.02 -54.63
N ILE A 17 5.13 15.68 -53.65
CA ILE A 17 6.11 14.55 -53.56
C ILE A 17 6.47 14.52 -52.05
N GLN A 18 5.89 13.67 -51.20
CA GLN A 18 6.12 12.23 -51.00
C GLN A 18 7.53 11.88 -50.46
N ALA A 19 7.50 11.48 -49.18
CA ALA A 19 8.32 10.47 -48.50
C ALA A 19 9.80 10.75 -48.16
N ASN A 20 10.09 10.43 -46.89
CA ASN A 20 11.37 10.22 -46.22
C ASN A 20 12.03 11.47 -45.62
N ASP A 21 11.62 11.79 -44.39
CA ASP A 21 12.55 12.04 -43.29
C ASP A 21 11.84 11.76 -41.95
N ASP A 22 11.19 10.58 -41.88
CA ASP A 22 10.91 9.88 -40.62
C ASP A 22 12.21 9.18 -40.20
N LEU A 23 13.08 9.90 -39.50
CA LEU A 23 14.12 9.30 -38.67
C LEU A 23 14.69 10.40 -37.76
N PHE A 24 14.60 10.20 -36.45
CA PHE A 24 15.22 11.01 -35.37
C PHE A 24 14.42 12.17 -34.75
N ALA A 25 13.13 11.98 -34.44
CA ALA A 25 12.42 12.90 -33.54
C ALA A 25 11.53 12.22 -32.47
N ASP A 26 11.71 10.93 -32.19
CA ASP A 26 10.88 10.18 -31.21
C ASP A 26 11.68 9.56 -30.05
N GLU A 27 12.90 10.04 -29.79
CA GLU A 27 13.63 9.72 -28.56
C GLU A 27 14.03 11.03 -27.88
N ILE A 28 13.21 11.43 -26.90
CA ILE A 28 13.41 12.34 -25.75
C ILE A 28 12.07 13.06 -25.47
N GLU A 29 10.99 12.30 -25.25
CA GLU A 29 9.75 12.91 -24.71
C GLU A 29 9.04 12.00 -23.70
N ASP A 30 9.78 11.12 -23.00
CA ASP A 30 9.22 10.24 -21.96
C ASP A 30 9.97 10.26 -20.62
N GLN A 31 10.89 11.21 -20.39
CA GLN A 31 11.70 11.24 -19.14
C GLN A 31 11.64 12.51 -18.30
N TYR A 32 10.79 13.49 -18.60
CA TYR A 32 10.77 14.75 -17.83
C TYR A 32 9.38 15.28 -17.46
N ASN A 33 8.45 14.41 -17.05
CA ASN A 33 7.18 14.88 -16.46
C ASN A 33 6.60 14.07 -15.30
N ILE A 34 7.41 13.27 -14.58
CA ILE A 34 6.98 12.54 -13.36
C ILE A 34 7.44 13.26 -12.07
N ASN A 35 8.13 14.40 -12.16
CA ASN A 35 8.61 15.14 -11.00
C ASN A 35 7.75 16.38 -10.73
N ASN A 36 6.50 16.18 -10.28
CA ASN A 36 5.81 17.08 -9.34
C ASN A 36 4.36 16.62 -9.04
N ILE A 37 4.20 15.38 -8.59
CA ILE A 37 3.00 15.06 -7.79
C ILE A 37 3.28 15.57 -6.37
N ASN A 38 2.94 16.85 -6.16
CA ASN A 38 2.81 17.45 -4.84
C ASN A 38 2.00 16.50 -3.95
N LEU A 39 2.50 16.16 -2.76
CA LEU A 39 1.70 15.40 -1.77
C LEU A 39 0.39 16.13 -1.40
N THR A 40 0.30 17.42 -1.72
CA THR A 40 -0.77 18.34 -1.31
C THR A 40 -1.96 18.41 -2.27
N GLN A 41 -2.08 17.52 -3.27
CA GLN A 41 -3.31 17.41 -4.05
C GLN A 41 -4.43 16.75 -3.22
N SER A 42 -5.05 17.59 -2.39
CA SER A 42 -6.35 17.48 -1.72
C SER A 42 -6.70 16.10 -1.19
N ILE A 43 -6.41 15.91 0.10
CA ILE A 43 -6.95 14.86 0.97
C ILE A 43 -8.47 15.07 1.09
N THR A 44 -9.19 14.75 0.02
CA THR A 44 -10.64 14.76 -0.03
C THR A 44 -11.06 13.56 -0.84
N ASP A 45 -11.61 12.59 -0.11
CA ASP A 45 -12.57 11.58 -0.58
C ASP A 45 -12.09 10.46 -1.50
N SER A 46 -10.96 9.82 -1.16
CA SER A 46 -10.62 8.50 -1.70
C SER A 46 -10.13 7.57 -0.59
N GLN A 47 -10.72 6.39 -0.50
CA GLN A 47 -10.29 5.29 0.35
C GLN A 47 -8.84 4.93 0.01
N PHE A 48 -7.87 5.42 0.77
CA PHE A 48 -6.49 5.00 0.62
C PHE A 48 -6.36 3.52 1.00
N ASN A 49 -5.89 2.72 0.06
CA ASN A 49 -5.39 1.39 0.36
C ASN A 49 -4.03 1.59 1.03
N ASP A 50 -3.80 0.99 2.20
CA ASP A 50 -2.56 1.19 2.96
C ASP A 50 -1.30 0.92 2.09
N ASP A 51 -1.43 0.01 1.11
CA ASP A 51 -0.41 -0.37 0.12
C ASP A 51 0.04 0.80 -0.78
N ASP A 52 -0.85 1.75 -1.10
CA ASP A 52 -0.53 2.89 -1.97
C ASP A 52 0.43 3.86 -1.27
N MET A 53 0.23 4.08 0.04
CA MET A 53 1.10 4.92 0.86
C MET A 53 2.50 4.34 1.00
N TYR A 54 2.60 3.02 1.19
CA TYR A 54 3.90 2.35 1.21
C TYR A 54 4.64 2.50 -0.12
N ARG A 55 3.96 2.30 -1.27
CA ARG A 55 4.57 2.48 -2.60
C ARG A 55 5.05 3.91 -2.84
N ILE A 56 4.29 4.91 -2.41
CA ILE A 56 4.67 6.33 -2.52
C ILE A 56 5.96 6.60 -1.72
N ILE A 57 6.00 6.14 -0.46
CA ILE A 57 7.19 6.32 0.39
C ILE A 57 8.39 5.57 -0.18
N GLN A 58 8.20 4.33 -0.63
CA GLN A 58 9.25 3.52 -1.23
C GLN A 58 9.83 4.18 -2.49
N THR A 59 8.98 4.67 -3.38
CA THR A 59 9.39 5.28 -4.65
C THR A 59 10.12 6.60 -4.44
N LYS A 60 9.63 7.45 -3.53
CA LYS A 60 10.18 8.79 -3.32
C LYS A 60 11.39 8.81 -2.39
N PHE A 61 11.42 7.95 -1.38
CA PHE A 61 12.37 8.06 -0.28
C PHE A 61 13.14 6.76 0.02
N GLY A 62 12.79 5.63 -0.62
CA GLY A 62 13.32 4.32 -0.26
C GLY A 62 14.83 4.12 -0.44
N GLN A 63 15.48 4.97 -1.25
CA GLN A 63 16.93 4.94 -1.46
C GLN A 63 17.69 5.89 -0.53
N LEU A 64 16.99 6.71 0.26
CA LEU A 64 17.61 7.74 1.09
C LEU A 64 18.06 7.15 2.43
N ASP A 65 19.20 7.64 2.92
CA ASP A 65 19.59 7.42 4.32
C ASP A 65 18.61 8.12 5.27
N ARG A 66 18.69 7.78 6.56
CA ARG A 66 17.78 8.32 7.58
C ARG A 66 17.71 9.85 7.62
N TYR A 67 18.84 10.53 7.46
CA TYR A 67 18.89 11.98 7.57
C TYR A 67 18.22 12.63 6.35
N ASN A 68 18.59 12.17 5.16
CA ASN A 68 18.06 12.65 3.89
C ASN A 68 16.57 12.30 3.76
N PHE A 69 16.16 11.10 4.17
CA PHE A 69 14.75 10.69 4.21
C PHE A 69 13.90 11.67 5.01
N LYS A 70 14.33 12.01 6.24
CA LYS A 70 13.57 12.92 7.11
C LYS A 70 13.51 14.33 6.55
N SER A 71 14.64 14.83 6.07
CA SER A 71 14.71 16.18 5.50
C SER A 71 13.79 16.29 4.29
N GLU A 72 13.87 15.34 3.36
CA GLU A 72 13.02 15.31 2.17
C GLU A 72 11.54 15.09 2.50
N LEU A 73 11.23 14.22 3.46
CA LEU A 73 9.84 13.99 3.87
C LEU A 73 9.22 15.26 4.46
N LEU A 74 9.95 15.98 5.33
CA LEU A 74 9.46 17.22 5.95
C LEU A 74 9.38 18.39 4.96
N GLN A 75 10.21 18.40 3.92
CA GLN A 75 10.16 19.44 2.89
C GLN A 75 9.03 19.23 1.88
N ASN A 76 8.68 17.96 1.60
CA ASN A 76 7.75 17.60 0.54
C ASN A 76 6.35 17.19 1.05
N THR A 77 6.10 17.26 2.36
CA THR A 77 4.85 16.79 2.99
C THR A 77 4.32 17.85 3.95
N ASP A 78 3.04 18.15 3.87
CA ASP A 78 2.40 19.04 4.84
C ASP A 78 2.32 18.36 6.21
N THR A 79 2.42 19.15 7.28
CA THR A 79 2.41 18.65 8.67
C THR A 79 1.16 17.85 9.01
N ASP A 80 0.03 18.18 8.38
CA ASP A 80 -1.24 17.49 8.59
C ASP A 80 -1.27 16.08 7.97
N ASP A 81 -0.42 15.82 6.97
CA ASP A 81 -0.39 14.58 6.19
C ASP A 81 0.50 13.52 6.83
N LEU A 82 1.46 13.95 7.66
CA LEU A 82 2.41 13.07 8.33
C LEU A 82 1.73 12.06 9.27
N LYS A 83 0.65 12.46 9.95
CA LYS A 83 -0.10 11.57 10.86
C LYS A 83 -0.85 10.46 10.11
N PRO A 84 -1.62 10.76 9.03
CA PRO A 84 -2.17 9.74 8.14
C PRO A 84 -1.11 8.77 7.61
N ILE A 85 0.01 9.26 7.06
CA ILE A 85 1.08 8.42 6.50
C ILE A 85 1.64 7.46 7.57
N ARG A 86 1.96 7.99 8.76
CA ARG A 86 2.41 7.20 9.91
C ARG A 86 1.42 6.10 10.28
N SER A 87 0.13 6.41 10.25
CA SER A 87 -0.94 5.47 10.63
C SER A 87 -1.09 4.35 9.60
N SER A 88 -1.09 4.67 8.31
CA SER A 88 -1.18 3.67 7.23
C SER A 88 0.00 2.69 7.24
N LEU A 89 1.24 3.19 7.39
CA LEU A 89 2.41 2.31 7.48
C LEU A 89 2.37 1.40 8.73
N PHE A 90 1.79 1.88 9.82
CA PHE A 90 1.63 1.08 11.02
C PHE A 90 0.58 -0.03 10.85
N GLU A 91 -0.53 0.23 10.16
CA GLU A 91 -1.52 -0.81 9.85
C GLU A 91 -0.94 -1.88 8.91
N LEU A 92 -0.10 -1.52 7.94
CA LEU A 92 0.68 -2.51 7.17
C LEU A 92 1.62 -3.33 8.04
N THR A 93 2.29 -2.66 8.98
CA THR A 93 3.22 -3.32 9.91
C THR A 93 2.48 -4.37 10.76
N LYS A 94 1.24 -4.09 11.18
CA LYS A 94 0.38 -5.08 11.86
C LYS A 94 -0.04 -6.24 10.97
N LYS A 95 -0.32 -6.00 9.69
CA LYS A 95 -0.63 -7.08 8.73
C LYS A 95 0.57 -7.99 8.51
N LYS A 96 1.78 -7.43 8.49
CA LYS A 96 3.04 -8.18 8.33
C LYS A 96 3.40 -9.00 9.57
N GLU A 97 3.11 -8.51 10.77
CA GLU A 97 3.49 -9.17 12.02
C GLU A 97 2.31 -9.30 13.00
N HIS A 98 1.76 -10.51 13.11
CA HIS A 98 0.60 -10.82 13.97
C HIS A 98 0.78 -10.46 15.44
N VAL A 99 2.01 -10.44 15.97
CA VAL A 99 2.31 -10.07 17.37
C VAL A 99 1.94 -8.60 17.66
N LEU A 100 1.85 -7.77 16.62
CA LEU A 100 1.55 -6.34 16.72
C LEU A 100 0.06 -6.01 16.63
N LEU A 101 -0.84 -6.98 16.44
CA LEU A 101 -2.29 -6.74 16.24
C LEU A 101 -2.95 -5.93 17.37
N GLU A 102 -2.52 -6.13 18.63
CA GLU A 102 -3.03 -5.41 19.81
C GLU A 102 -2.24 -4.12 20.12
N SER A 103 -1.18 -3.82 19.36
CA SER A 103 -0.34 -2.66 19.60
C SER A 103 -0.93 -1.37 19.02
N ARG A 104 -0.59 -0.24 19.65
CA ARG A 104 -1.03 1.10 19.22
C ARG A 104 0.16 2.02 19.10
N LEU A 105 0.14 2.94 18.13
CA LEU A 105 1.15 4.00 18.06
C LEU A 105 1.10 4.87 19.31
N ILE A 106 2.27 5.19 19.85
CA ILE A 106 2.41 6.14 20.94
C ILE A 106 2.17 7.55 20.39
N GLU A 107 1.33 8.33 21.06
CA GLU A 107 1.13 9.74 20.73
C GLU A 107 2.40 10.55 21.03
N ARG A 108 2.87 11.33 20.05
CA ARG A 108 4.09 12.14 20.20
C ARG A 108 3.74 13.49 20.82
N THR A 109 4.38 13.80 21.94
CA THR A 109 4.22 15.08 22.64
C THR A 109 5.44 15.99 22.44
N HIS A 110 5.20 17.30 22.39
CA HIS A 110 6.25 18.31 22.35
C HIS A 110 6.96 18.42 23.71
N ARG A 111 8.25 18.75 23.70
CA ARG A 111 9.07 19.03 24.89
C ARG A 111 9.91 20.26 24.59
N GLU A 112 10.03 21.19 25.56
CA GLU A 112 10.63 22.52 25.39
C GLU A 112 12.04 22.56 24.78
N ASN A 113 12.82 21.46 24.84
CA ASN A 113 14.18 21.37 24.29
C ASN A 113 14.39 20.10 23.43
N GLY A 114 13.33 19.57 22.84
CA GLY A 114 13.38 18.34 22.05
C GLY A 114 13.02 18.55 20.58
N PRO A 115 13.12 17.47 19.77
CA PRO A 115 12.67 17.49 18.39
C PRO A 115 11.19 17.90 18.29
N SER A 116 10.85 18.55 17.18
CA SER A 116 9.47 18.91 16.86
C SER A 116 8.58 17.66 16.78
N ILE A 117 7.27 17.84 16.82
CA ILE A 117 6.34 16.71 16.66
C ILE A 117 6.53 16.09 15.27
N ASP A 118 6.73 16.91 14.25
CA ASP A 118 6.90 16.46 12.85
C ASP A 118 8.23 15.73 12.66
N GLU A 119 9.30 16.17 13.32
CA GLU A 119 10.59 15.47 13.35
C GLU A 119 10.49 14.10 14.01
N LYS A 120 9.66 13.96 15.05
CA LYS A 120 9.39 12.66 15.68
C LYS A 120 8.53 11.79 14.79
N ILE A 121 7.49 12.35 14.16
CA ILE A 121 6.61 11.58 13.26
C ILE A 121 7.37 11.12 12.01
N SER A 122 8.25 11.93 11.44
CA SER A 122 9.11 11.54 10.32
C SER A 122 10.10 10.43 10.70
N ASP A 123 10.68 10.46 11.91
CA ASP A 123 11.46 9.35 12.47
C ASP A 123 10.62 8.06 12.57
N ASP A 124 9.38 8.18 13.01
CA ASP A 124 8.46 7.04 13.14
C ASP A 124 8.16 6.43 11.77
N ILE A 125 7.85 7.27 10.76
CA ILE A 125 7.61 6.86 9.37
C ILE A 125 8.83 6.14 8.80
N TYR A 126 10.03 6.69 8.99
CA TYR A 126 11.27 6.05 8.54
C TYR A 126 11.46 4.67 9.17
N THR A 127 11.19 4.55 10.46
CA THR A 127 11.37 3.28 11.19
C THR A 127 10.34 2.24 10.75
N LEU A 128 9.06 2.62 10.59
CA LEU A 128 8.01 1.73 10.08
C LEU A 128 8.32 1.26 8.65
N PHE A 129 8.76 2.18 7.79
CA PHE A 129 9.16 1.84 6.43
C PHE A 129 10.30 0.83 6.40
N ASN A 130 11.39 1.05 7.14
CA ASN A 130 12.52 0.14 7.16
C ASN A 130 12.19 -1.23 7.79
N PHE A 131 11.25 -1.29 8.72
CA PHE A 131 10.71 -2.56 9.19
C PHE A 131 9.93 -3.31 8.09
N LEU A 132 9.11 -2.59 7.30
CA LEU A 132 8.38 -3.16 6.17
C LEU A 132 9.33 -3.66 5.06
N GLU A 133 10.45 -2.99 4.82
CA GLU A 133 11.54 -3.46 3.93
C GLU A 133 12.32 -4.66 4.50
N GLY A 134 12.18 -4.96 5.79
CA GLY A 134 12.91 -6.04 6.47
C GLY A 134 14.33 -5.66 6.92
N ASN A 135 14.64 -4.36 6.93
CA ASN A 135 15.91 -3.82 7.43
C ASN A 135 15.94 -3.70 8.96
N LEU A 136 14.79 -3.77 9.62
CA LEU A 136 14.64 -3.67 11.08
C LEU A 136 13.89 -4.86 11.65
N THR A 137 14.13 -5.11 12.93
CA THR A 137 13.50 -6.14 13.75
C THR A 137 12.36 -5.55 14.60
N SER A 138 11.47 -6.40 15.09
CA SER A 138 10.31 -6.01 15.89
C SER A 138 10.66 -5.33 17.22
N ASN A 139 11.89 -5.54 17.71
CA ASN A 139 12.39 -4.87 18.91
C ASN A 139 12.64 -3.37 18.67
N GLU A 140 13.02 -3.01 17.45
CA GLU A 140 13.27 -1.61 17.07
C GLU A 140 11.98 -0.82 16.91
N LEU A 141 10.82 -1.51 16.85
CA LEU A 141 9.51 -0.89 16.90
C LEU A 141 9.04 -0.54 18.32
N GLU A 142 9.63 -1.11 19.38
CA GLU A 142 9.17 -0.88 20.76
C GLU A 142 9.07 0.60 21.18
N PRO A 143 10.00 1.51 20.78
CA PRO A 143 9.90 2.93 21.13
C PRO A 143 8.73 3.67 20.47
N LEU A 144 8.09 3.05 19.47
CA LEU A 144 7.02 3.60 18.65
C LEU A 144 5.64 3.10 19.07
N ILE A 145 5.60 1.92 19.68
CA ILE A 145 4.38 1.17 19.93
C ILE A 145 4.15 0.98 21.42
N SER A 146 2.93 1.27 21.86
CA SER A 146 2.40 0.77 23.11
C SER A 146 1.85 -0.61 22.83
N ARG A 147 2.57 -1.65 23.25
CA ARG A 147 1.98 -2.97 23.42
C ARG A 147 0.99 -2.81 24.57
N GLY A 148 -0.31 -2.86 24.28
CA GLY A 148 -1.33 -2.86 25.33
C GLY A 148 -0.89 -3.89 26.37
N ARG A 149 -0.61 -3.45 27.61
CA ARG A 149 -0.04 -4.33 28.62
C ARG A 149 -0.97 -5.54 28.75
N ARG A 150 -0.55 -6.73 28.31
CA ARG A 150 -0.92 -7.96 29.00
C ARG A 150 -0.38 -7.76 30.40
N ASN A 151 -1.30 -7.55 31.32
CA ASN A 151 -1.01 -7.11 32.68
C ASN A 151 -0.38 -8.26 33.47
N THR A 152 0.89 -8.56 33.19
CA THR A 152 1.70 -9.47 33.99
C THR A 152 2.93 -8.69 34.43
N ASN A 153 2.93 -8.30 35.71
CA ASN A 153 4.08 -7.84 36.47
C ASN A 153 4.57 -6.42 36.15
N ALA A 154 3.78 -5.42 36.52
CA ALA A 154 4.34 -4.13 36.93
C ALA A 154 3.62 -3.67 38.20
N HIS A 155 4.36 -3.81 39.28
CA HIS A 155 4.12 -3.30 40.62
C HIS A 155 3.93 -1.78 40.54
N PHE A 156 2.72 -1.32 40.25
CA PHE A 156 2.28 0.03 40.58
C PHE A 156 1.39 -0.10 41.80
N ASP A 157 1.86 0.50 42.87
CA ASP A 157 1.22 0.58 44.17
C ASP A 157 0.03 1.54 44.09
N THR A 158 -1.03 1.12 43.39
CA THR A 158 -2.37 1.71 43.49
C THR A 158 -3.28 0.67 44.08
N GLY A 159 -3.47 0.77 45.40
CA GLY A 159 -4.58 0.25 46.18
C GLY A 159 -5.29 -0.97 45.61
N LYS A 160 -4.88 -2.15 46.07
CA LYS A 160 -5.65 -3.39 45.97
C LYS A 160 -7.08 -3.15 46.48
N ASN A 161 -8.01 -2.94 45.57
CA ASN A 161 -9.36 -3.43 45.69
C ASN A 161 -9.67 -4.08 44.35
N SER A 162 -9.70 -5.41 44.33
CA SER A 162 -10.27 -6.14 43.21
C SER A 162 -11.68 -5.60 42.99
N VAL A 163 -12.08 -5.31 41.75
CA VAL A 163 -13.46 -4.88 41.44
C VAL A 163 -14.47 -5.91 41.98
N HIS A 164 -14.06 -7.18 42.09
CA HIS A 164 -14.83 -8.24 42.74
C HIS A 164 -15.03 -8.02 44.26
N GLU A 165 -14.04 -7.42 44.93
CA GLU A 165 -14.05 -7.03 46.33
C GLU A 165 -14.85 -5.74 46.57
N VAL A 166 -14.83 -4.80 45.61
CA VAL A 166 -15.70 -3.61 45.62
C VAL A 166 -17.17 -4.01 45.40
N LEU A 167 -17.43 -4.96 44.49
CA LEU A 167 -18.77 -5.49 44.23
C LEU A 167 -19.33 -6.22 45.45
N ASN A 168 -18.55 -7.10 46.09
CA ASN A 168 -18.98 -7.81 47.32
C ASN A 168 -19.18 -6.87 48.52
N LYS A 169 -18.40 -5.77 48.62
CA LYS A 169 -18.58 -4.75 49.67
C LYS A 169 -19.85 -3.90 49.46
N MET A 170 -20.33 -3.75 48.22
CA MET A 170 -21.60 -3.06 47.93
C MET A 170 -22.82 -3.96 48.16
N THR A 171 -22.71 -5.27 47.95
CA THR A 171 -23.81 -6.22 48.24
C THR A 171 -24.10 -6.34 49.74
N ASN A 172 -23.11 -6.09 50.61
CA ASN A 172 -23.25 -6.19 52.06
C ASN A 172 -23.62 -4.86 52.76
N ARG A 173 -23.80 -3.76 52.02
CA ARG A 173 -24.30 -2.50 52.60
C ARG A 173 -25.81 -2.43 52.47
N GLU A 174 -26.47 -2.87 53.53
CA GLU A 174 -27.91 -2.69 53.79
C GLU A 174 -28.26 -1.19 53.85
N THR A 175 -28.44 -0.56 52.69
CA THR A 175 -29.25 0.65 52.59
C THR A 175 -30.12 0.54 51.36
N SER A 176 -31.43 0.48 51.61
CA SER A 176 -32.55 0.54 50.67
C SER A 176 -32.21 1.07 49.27
N THR A 177 -32.46 0.26 48.23
CA THR A 177 -33.48 0.56 47.22
C THR A 177 -33.42 -0.49 46.10
N GLN A 178 -34.54 -1.16 45.88
CA GLN A 178 -34.81 -2.10 44.79
C GLN A 178 -34.35 -1.62 43.38
N GLY A 179 -34.19 -0.30 43.20
CA GLY A 179 -33.62 0.32 42.00
C GLY A 179 -32.14 -0.01 41.73
N ASN A 180 -31.28 -0.15 42.76
CA ASN A 180 -29.87 -0.49 42.55
C ASN A 180 -29.69 -1.93 42.07
N SER A 181 -30.52 -2.86 42.57
CA SER A 181 -30.53 -4.25 42.09
C SER A 181 -31.01 -4.35 40.65
N TYR A 182 -32.01 -3.55 40.26
CA TYR A 182 -32.51 -3.50 38.89
C TYR A 182 -31.46 -2.96 37.92
N ILE A 183 -30.80 -1.84 38.26
CA ILE A 183 -29.73 -1.26 37.44
C ILE A 183 -28.57 -2.25 37.25
N LEU A 184 -28.18 -2.96 38.31
CA LEU A 184 -27.11 -3.97 38.23
C LEU A 184 -27.48 -5.14 37.31
N ALA A 185 -28.75 -5.60 37.37
CA ALA A 185 -29.25 -6.64 36.49
C ALA A 185 -29.26 -6.20 35.02
N THR A 186 -29.73 -4.98 34.73
CA THR A 186 -29.73 -4.42 33.37
C THR A 186 -28.31 -4.26 32.83
N LEU A 187 -27.35 -3.81 33.65
CA LEU A 187 -25.94 -3.72 33.23
C LEU A 187 -25.35 -5.10 32.92
N LEU A 188 -25.73 -6.13 33.67
CA LEU A 188 -25.27 -7.50 33.45
C LEU A 188 -25.86 -8.09 32.16
N GLU A 189 -27.14 -7.84 31.88
CA GLU A 189 -27.79 -8.21 30.62
C GLU A 189 -27.16 -7.52 29.41
N ILE A 190 -26.89 -6.20 29.50
CA ILE A 190 -26.20 -5.46 28.43
C ILE A 190 -24.81 -6.03 28.19
N LYS A 191 -24.05 -6.32 29.25
CA LYS A 191 -22.72 -6.93 29.15
C LYS A 191 -22.78 -8.30 28.48
N GLN A 192 -23.76 -9.13 28.86
CA GLN A 192 -23.95 -10.44 28.28
C GLN A 192 -24.29 -10.34 26.78
N SER A 193 -25.26 -9.50 26.42
CA SER A 193 -25.63 -9.25 25.02
C SER A 193 -24.44 -8.74 24.20
N PHE A 194 -23.64 -7.82 24.75
CA PHE A 194 -22.44 -7.32 24.09
C PHE A 194 -21.41 -8.43 23.85
N ASN A 195 -21.18 -9.30 24.83
CA ASN A 195 -20.27 -10.44 24.68
C ASN A 195 -20.76 -11.47 23.65
N GLU A 196 -22.06 -11.75 23.60
CA GLU A 196 -22.66 -12.64 22.60
C GLU A 196 -22.54 -12.06 21.18
N ASN A 197 -22.74 -10.74 21.04
CA ASN A 197 -22.54 -10.02 19.79
C ASN A 197 -21.07 -10.05 19.35
N LEU A 198 -20.12 -9.83 20.26
CA LEU A 198 -18.69 -9.93 19.97
C LEU A 198 -18.29 -11.34 19.54
N LYS A 199 -18.82 -12.37 20.22
CA LYS A 199 -18.59 -13.77 19.84
C LYS A 199 -19.11 -14.04 18.43
N THR A 200 -20.34 -13.65 18.14
CA THR A 200 -20.94 -13.82 16.81
C THR A 200 -20.17 -13.07 15.73
N LEU A 201 -19.65 -11.88 16.03
CA LEU A 201 -18.81 -11.11 15.12
C LEU A 201 -17.48 -11.81 14.86
N ASN A 202 -16.84 -12.35 15.89
CA ASN A 202 -15.61 -13.12 15.74
C ASN A 202 -15.82 -14.38 14.90
N ASP A 203 -16.88 -15.14 15.14
CA ASP A 203 -17.20 -16.35 14.35
C ASP A 203 -17.42 -16.00 12.86
N LYS A 204 -18.04 -14.85 12.57
CA LYS A 204 -18.22 -14.34 11.19
C LYS A 204 -16.89 -13.91 10.57
N ILE A 205 -16.03 -13.23 11.32
CA ILE A 205 -14.70 -12.83 10.86
C ILE A 205 -13.89 -14.08 10.52
N GLU A 206 -13.88 -15.08 11.40
CA GLU A 206 -13.19 -16.36 11.17
C GLU A 206 -13.69 -17.05 9.90
N THR A 207 -15.01 -17.16 9.74
CA THR A 207 -15.62 -17.75 8.53
C THR A 207 -15.23 -16.98 7.25
N ILE A 208 -15.16 -15.65 7.31
CA ILE A 208 -14.77 -14.82 6.18
C ILE A 208 -13.29 -15.02 5.86
N THR A 209 -12.43 -15.06 6.88
CA THR A 209 -10.99 -15.33 6.74
C THR A 209 -10.75 -16.67 6.07
N GLU A 210 -11.40 -17.74 6.52
CA GLU A 210 -11.29 -19.07 5.92
C GLU A 210 -11.69 -19.09 4.43
N LYS A 211 -12.76 -18.36 4.08
CA LYS A 211 -13.21 -18.24 2.68
C LYS A 211 -12.18 -17.52 1.82
N PHE A 212 -11.61 -16.42 2.31
CA PHE A 212 -10.57 -15.69 1.59
C PHE A 212 -9.30 -16.53 1.44
N GLU A 213 -8.87 -17.25 2.47
CA GLU A 213 -7.71 -18.15 2.38
C GLU A 213 -7.93 -19.26 1.35
N CYS A 214 -9.12 -19.86 1.30
CA CYS A 214 -9.47 -20.85 0.29
C CYS A 214 -9.44 -20.26 -1.12
N GLU A 215 -9.98 -19.05 -1.31
CA GLU A 215 -10.02 -18.40 -2.61
C GLU A 215 -8.63 -17.98 -3.09
N ILE A 216 -7.78 -17.47 -2.19
CA ILE A 216 -6.37 -17.17 -2.49
C ILE A 216 -5.64 -18.43 -2.94
N LYS A 217 -5.78 -19.55 -2.20
CA LYS A 217 -5.18 -20.84 -2.59
C LYS A 217 -5.67 -21.29 -3.97
N ARG A 218 -6.97 -21.14 -4.26
CA ARG A 218 -7.55 -21.47 -5.56
C ARG A 218 -6.94 -20.63 -6.67
N LEU A 219 -6.84 -19.31 -6.49
CA LEU A 219 -6.28 -18.39 -7.48
C LEU A 219 -4.79 -18.65 -7.73
N VAL A 220 -4.01 -18.91 -6.68
CA VAL A 220 -2.59 -19.29 -6.79
C VAL A 220 -2.42 -20.54 -7.65
N ASN A 221 -3.26 -21.56 -7.45
CA ASN A 221 -3.21 -22.77 -8.28
C ASN A 221 -3.54 -22.48 -9.75
N VAL A 222 -4.54 -21.62 -10.02
CA VAL A 222 -4.87 -21.21 -11.40
C VAL A 222 -3.69 -20.48 -12.05
N VAL A 223 -3.02 -19.59 -11.33
CA VAL A 223 -1.83 -18.88 -11.84
C VAL A 223 -0.72 -19.87 -12.18
N HIS A 224 -0.39 -20.79 -11.26
CA HIS A 224 0.64 -21.82 -11.51
C HIS A 224 0.32 -22.71 -12.71
N ASP A 225 -0.94 -23.10 -12.90
CA ASP A 225 -1.36 -23.88 -14.07
C ASP A 225 -1.21 -23.09 -15.36
N LYS A 226 -1.51 -21.79 -15.33
CA LYS A 226 -1.34 -20.89 -16.49
C LYS A 226 0.13 -20.63 -16.81
N ASP A 227 0.98 -20.46 -15.81
CA ASP A 227 2.42 -20.32 -16.00
C ASP A 227 3.02 -21.59 -16.64
N ARG A 228 2.58 -22.78 -16.19
CA ARG A 228 2.98 -24.05 -16.80
C ARG A 228 2.55 -24.14 -18.27
N GLN A 229 1.31 -23.73 -18.59
CA GLN A 229 0.81 -23.69 -19.97
C GLN A 229 1.64 -22.71 -20.83
N ILE A 230 1.92 -21.51 -20.32
CA ILE A 230 2.73 -20.50 -21.00
C ILE A 230 4.14 -21.05 -21.28
N TYR A 231 4.76 -21.70 -20.30
CA TYR A 231 6.08 -22.30 -20.47
C TYR A 231 6.07 -23.36 -21.58
N SER A 232 5.09 -24.26 -21.56
CA SER A 232 4.93 -25.29 -22.61
C SER A 232 4.79 -24.67 -24.00
N LEU A 233 3.93 -23.65 -24.15
CA LEU A 233 3.71 -22.97 -25.43
C LEU A 233 4.96 -22.20 -25.90
N LYS A 234 5.73 -21.62 -24.98
CA LYS A 234 7.00 -20.96 -25.30
C LYS A 234 8.03 -21.96 -25.85
N THR A 235 8.11 -23.16 -25.27
CA THR A 235 8.98 -24.23 -25.77
C THR A 235 8.54 -24.68 -27.16
N GLU A 236 7.25 -24.96 -27.38
CA GLU A 236 6.73 -25.37 -28.68
C GLU A 236 6.97 -24.29 -29.75
N LEU A 237 6.77 -23.01 -29.42
CA LEU A 237 7.06 -21.89 -30.31
C LEU A 237 8.55 -21.80 -30.68
N TYR A 238 9.45 -22.09 -29.73
CA TYR A 238 10.88 -22.11 -29.98
C TYR A 238 11.25 -23.22 -30.97
N ASP A 239 10.73 -24.43 -30.76
CA ASP A 239 10.97 -25.59 -31.63
C ASP A 239 10.45 -25.33 -33.07
N GLU A 240 9.27 -24.75 -33.21
CA GLU A 240 8.72 -24.38 -34.52
C GLU A 240 9.51 -23.25 -35.18
N LYS A 241 9.99 -22.25 -34.42
CA LYS A 241 10.91 -21.22 -34.96
C LYS A 241 12.21 -21.82 -35.48
N GLU A 242 12.78 -22.79 -34.77
CA GLU A 242 13.98 -23.49 -35.21
C GLU A 242 13.72 -24.29 -36.51
N LYS A 243 12.60 -25.00 -36.58
CA LYS A 243 12.17 -25.74 -37.77
C LYS A 243 11.95 -24.83 -38.98
N VAL A 244 11.27 -23.70 -38.81
CA VAL A 244 11.10 -22.70 -39.89
C VAL A 244 12.44 -22.15 -40.35
N THR A 245 13.37 -21.90 -39.43
CA THR A 245 14.72 -21.41 -39.76
C THR A 245 15.51 -22.42 -40.59
N ARG A 246 15.42 -23.71 -40.25
CA ARG A 246 16.02 -24.81 -41.03
C ARG A 246 15.42 -24.89 -42.43
N LEU A 247 14.09 -24.92 -42.56
CA LEU A 247 13.40 -24.98 -43.86
C LEU A 247 13.73 -23.78 -44.75
N ARG A 248 13.81 -22.56 -44.18
CA ARG A 248 14.24 -21.37 -44.93
C ARG A 248 15.66 -21.51 -45.48
N SER A 249 16.56 -22.10 -44.71
CA SER A 249 17.94 -22.34 -45.14
C SER A 249 18.02 -23.37 -46.27
N GLU A 250 17.22 -24.44 -46.18
CA GLU A 250 17.12 -25.48 -47.20
C GLU A 250 16.53 -24.95 -48.52
N ILE A 251 15.42 -24.21 -48.45
CA ILE A 251 14.81 -23.56 -49.64
C ILE A 251 15.80 -22.64 -50.32
N LYS A 252 16.58 -21.88 -49.54
CA LYS A 252 17.61 -20.98 -50.08
C LYS A 252 18.70 -21.75 -50.82
N LEU A 253 19.15 -22.88 -50.28
CA LEU A 253 20.14 -23.75 -50.92
C LEU A 253 19.61 -24.32 -52.24
N GLN A 254 18.41 -24.92 -52.21
CA GLN A 254 17.77 -25.48 -53.41
C GLN A 254 17.52 -24.42 -54.49
N SER A 255 17.16 -23.20 -54.09
CA SER A 255 16.98 -22.08 -55.01
C SER A 255 18.29 -21.62 -55.67
N GLN A 256 19.43 -21.82 -55.00
CA GLN A 256 20.74 -21.54 -55.59
C GLN A 256 21.14 -22.64 -56.57
N ASP A 257 20.98 -23.91 -56.18
CA ASP A 257 21.29 -25.07 -57.03
C ASP A 257 20.49 -25.04 -58.34
N LEU A 258 19.23 -24.60 -58.31
CA LEU A 258 18.40 -24.44 -59.52
C LEU A 258 18.91 -23.34 -60.44
N LYS A 259 19.41 -22.22 -59.90
CA LYS A 259 20.00 -21.15 -60.72
C LYS A 259 21.28 -21.61 -61.40
N ASP A 260 22.13 -22.32 -60.66
CA ASP A 260 23.40 -22.83 -61.16
C ASP A 260 23.20 -23.91 -62.25
N GLN A 261 22.00 -24.49 -62.40
CA GLN A 261 21.63 -25.42 -63.48
C GLN A 261 21.10 -24.73 -64.74
N GLU A 262 20.65 -23.47 -64.65
CA GLU A 262 20.12 -22.71 -65.79
C GLU A 262 21.21 -21.93 -66.56
N ASP A 263 22.37 -21.71 -65.94
CA ASP A 263 23.56 -21.05 -66.51
C ASP A 263 24.52 -22.04 -67.21
#